data_AF-A0A3C0QJ56-F1
#
_entry.id   AF-A0A3C0QJ56-F1
#
_cell.length_a   1.000
_cell.length_b   1.000
_cell.length_c   1.000
_cell.angle_alpha   90.00
_cell.angle_beta   90.00
_cell.angle_gamma   90.00
#
_symmetry.space_group_name_H-M   'P 1'
#
loop_
_entity.id
_entity.type
_entity.pdbx_description
1 polymer ?
#
loop_
_entity_poly.entity_id
_entity_poly.type
_entity_poly.pdbx_seq_one_letter_code
_entity_poly.pdbx_strand_id
1 'polypeptide(L)'
;MFKPSYTITNKLLANIKKISSVIIELNNRRFHKIVLYELEKKAREISTYTSTSIEGNPLPLTDVKQIIKNKPENLRSSEQEIINYNAVLEELNINLKKQSVNFDIDLILSVHKKIVNKLLPKYQLGKLRKEPV
;
A
#
# COMPACT_ATOMS: atom_id res chain seq x y z
N MET A 1 25.98 8.53 3.30
CA MET A 1 24.90 7.58 2.95
C MET A 1 24.79 6.56 4.08
N PHE A 2 23.60 6.31 4.60
CA PHE A 2 23.39 5.29 5.63
C PHE A 2 23.80 3.91 5.08
N LYS A 3 24.65 3.19 5.82
CA LYS A 3 25.04 1.81 5.50
C LYS A 3 24.44 0.90 6.56
N PRO A 4 23.26 0.28 6.31
CA PRO A 4 22.67 -0.59 7.29
C PRO A 4 23.61 -1.75 7.60
N SER A 5 23.80 -2.05 8.89
CA SER A 5 24.47 -3.27 9.31
C SER A 5 23.47 -4.41 9.27
N TYR A 6 23.76 -5.44 8.48
CA TYR A 6 22.94 -6.65 8.40
C TYR A 6 23.83 -7.88 8.24
N THR A 7 23.33 -9.04 8.64
CA THR A 7 24.02 -10.32 8.51
C THR A 7 23.14 -11.31 7.77
N ILE A 8 23.67 -11.93 6.71
CA ILE A 8 22.98 -12.99 5.98
C ILE A 8 23.21 -14.31 6.71
N THR A 9 22.22 -14.70 7.51
CA THR A 9 22.24 -16.00 8.20
C THR A 9 21.73 -17.11 7.28
N ASN A 10 22.05 -18.37 7.59
CA ASN A 10 21.51 -19.53 6.87
C ASN A 10 19.98 -19.54 6.86
N LYS A 11 19.34 -19.11 7.96
CA LYS A 11 17.88 -18.98 8.05
C LYS A 11 17.34 -17.91 7.10
N LEU A 12 17.99 -16.75 7.02
CA LEU A 12 17.60 -15.68 6.10
C LEU A 12 17.72 -16.15 4.65
N LEU A 13 18.84 -16.79 4.30
CA LEU A 13 19.07 -17.29 2.95
C LEU A 13 18.07 -18.39 2.56
N ALA A 14 17.76 -19.31 3.47
CA ALA A 14 16.75 -20.35 3.26
C ALA A 14 15.36 -19.75 3.02
N ASN A 15 14.98 -18.71 3.78
CA ASN A 15 13.72 -18.00 3.59
C ASN A 15 13.65 -17.27 2.24
N ILE A 16 14.73 -16.57 1.85
CA ILE A 16 14.80 -15.91 0.53
C ILE A 16 14.58 -16.94 -0.58
N LYS A 17 15.30 -18.07 -0.55
CA LYS A 17 15.16 -19.13 -1.56
C LYS A 17 13.73 -19.68 -1.62
N LYS A 18 13.13 -19.95 -0.46
CA LYS A 18 11.75 -20.47 -0.38
C LYS A 18 10.75 -19.46 -0.97
N ILE A 19 10.84 -18.20 -0.59
CA ILE A 19 9.96 -17.13 -1.08
C ILE A 19 10.12 -16.97 -2.60
N SER A 20 11.36 -16.92 -3.11
CA SER A 20 11.61 -16.82 -4.55
C SER A 20 11.02 -18.00 -5.34
N SER A 21 11.13 -19.23 -4.81
CA SER A 21 10.53 -20.41 -5.44
C SER A 21 9.00 -20.28 -5.56
N VAL A 22 8.34 -19.84 -4.49
CA VAL A 22 6.88 -19.63 -4.49
C VAL A 22 6.48 -18.51 -5.45
N ILE A 23 7.23 -17.41 -5.49
CA ILE A 23 6.97 -16.30 -6.41
C ILE A 23 7.05 -16.76 -7.87
N ILE A 24 8.08 -17.54 -8.22
CA ILE A 24 8.25 -18.07 -9.57
C ILE A 24 7.07 -18.98 -9.95
N GLU A 25 6.69 -19.87 -9.04
CA GLU A 25 5.54 -20.76 -9.25
C GLU A 25 4.25 -19.97 -9.49
N LEU A 26 3.97 -18.94 -8.68
CA LEU A 26 2.78 -18.12 -8.79
C LEU A 26 2.78 -17.26 -10.07
N ASN A 27 3.90 -16.64 -10.42
CA ASN A 27 4.02 -15.77 -11.59
C ASN A 27 3.92 -16.52 -12.93
N ASN A 28 4.23 -17.82 -12.92
CA ASN A 28 4.09 -18.68 -14.10
C ASN A 28 2.65 -19.16 -14.33
N ARG A 29 1.75 -19.00 -13.36
CA ARG A 29 0.33 -19.34 -13.55
C ARG A 29 -0.33 -18.34 -14.49
N ARG A 30 -1.27 -18.84 -15.30
CA ARG A 30 -2.10 -18.02 -16.20
C ARG A 30 -3.53 -18.04 -15.71
N PHE A 31 -4.11 -16.87 -15.59
CA PHE A 31 -5.51 -16.68 -15.21
C PHE A 31 -6.24 -15.94 -16.33
N HIS A 32 -7.53 -16.23 -16.49
CA HIS A 32 -8.38 -15.39 -17.34
C HIS A 32 -8.41 -13.96 -16.81
N LYS A 33 -8.49 -12.95 -17.69
CA LYS A 33 -8.40 -11.53 -17.31
C LYS A 33 -9.39 -11.13 -16.19
N ILE A 34 -10.62 -11.64 -16.27
CA ILE A 34 -11.68 -11.39 -15.28
C ILE A 34 -11.29 -11.96 -13.91
N VAL A 35 -10.75 -13.18 -13.87
CA VAL A 35 -10.32 -13.82 -12.62
C VAL A 35 -9.15 -13.05 -12.01
N LEU A 36 -8.17 -12.66 -12.82
CA LEU A 36 -7.04 -11.86 -12.35
C LEU A 36 -7.49 -10.51 -11.78
N TYR A 37 -8.42 -9.83 -12.45
CA TYR A 37 -8.99 -8.57 -11.97
C TYR A 37 -9.66 -8.71 -10.59
N GLU A 38 -10.48 -9.75 -10.39
CA GLU A 38 -11.12 -10.00 -9.09
C GLU A 38 -10.11 -10.35 -8.00
N LEU A 39 -9.07 -11.12 -8.32
CA LEU A 39 -7.97 -11.41 -7.39
C LEU A 39 -7.21 -10.14 -6.99
N GLU A 40 -6.82 -9.31 -7.96
CA GLU A 40 -6.13 -8.04 -7.70
C GLU A 40 -7.00 -7.09 -6.87
N LYS A 41 -8.30 -7.00 -7.17
CA LYS A 41 -9.25 -6.19 -6.41
C LYS A 41 -9.36 -6.67 -4.96
N LYS A 42 -9.56 -7.97 -4.74
CA LYS A 42 -9.63 -8.56 -3.40
C LYS A 42 -8.32 -8.36 -2.63
N ALA A 43 -7.17 -8.49 -3.30
CA ALA A 43 -5.88 -8.23 -2.70
C ALA A 43 -5.76 -6.77 -2.24
N ARG A 44 -6.19 -5.78 -3.04
CA ARG A 44 -6.20 -4.37 -2.64
C ARG A 44 -7.12 -4.08 -1.45
N GLU A 45 -8.32 -4.67 -1.43
CA GLU A 45 -9.25 -4.55 -0.30
C GLU A 45 -8.64 -5.07 1.00
N ILE A 46 -8.00 -6.25 0.95
CA ILE A 46 -7.34 -6.86 2.10
C ILE A 46 -6.14 -6.01 2.53
N SER A 47 -5.25 -5.64 1.61
CA SER A 47 -4.07 -4.82 1.91
C SER A 47 -4.44 -3.48 2.54
N THR A 48 -5.51 -2.84 2.06
CA THR A 48 -6.01 -1.58 2.62
C THR A 48 -6.48 -1.80 4.05
N TYR A 49 -7.39 -2.76 4.28
CA TYR A 49 -7.88 -3.09 5.61
C TYR A 49 -6.76 -3.41 6.60
N THR A 50 -5.83 -4.30 6.23
CA THR A 50 -4.76 -4.71 7.15
C THR A 50 -3.82 -3.57 7.48
N SER A 51 -3.50 -2.72 6.50
CA SER A 51 -2.56 -1.62 6.72
C SER A 51 -3.16 -0.55 7.63
N THR A 52 -4.40 -0.12 7.36
CA THR A 52 -5.05 0.89 8.20
C THR A 52 -5.45 0.33 9.57
N SER A 53 -5.80 -0.95 9.66
CA SER A 53 -6.12 -1.60 10.94
C SER A 53 -4.91 -1.69 11.89
N ILE A 54 -3.70 -1.94 11.35
CA ILE A 54 -2.47 -1.94 12.16
C ILE A 54 -2.20 -0.56 12.76
N GLU A 55 -2.56 0.50 12.05
CA GLU A 55 -2.47 1.90 12.52
C GLU A 55 -3.65 2.32 13.41
N GLY A 56 -4.58 1.41 13.72
CA GLY A 56 -5.68 1.64 14.66
C GLY A 56 -7.01 2.06 14.03
N ASN A 57 -7.16 1.97 12.70
CA ASN A 57 -8.46 2.22 12.07
C ASN A 57 -9.49 1.15 12.51
N PRO A 58 -10.66 1.55 13.06
CA PRO A 58 -11.58 0.60 13.71
C PRO A 58 -12.50 -0.13 12.73
N LEU A 59 -12.48 0.21 11.43
CA LEU A 59 -13.47 -0.28 10.49
C LEU A 59 -13.20 -1.74 10.11
N PRO A 60 -14.21 -2.63 10.18
CA PRO A 60 -14.07 -4.03 9.80
C PRO A 60 -13.90 -4.18 8.28
N LEU A 61 -13.34 -5.31 7.85
CA LEU A 61 -13.10 -5.60 6.43
C LEU A 61 -14.37 -5.48 5.56
N THR A 62 -15.55 -5.79 6.10
CA THR A 62 -16.84 -5.64 5.39
C THR A 62 -17.09 -4.18 4.99
N ASP A 63 -16.84 -3.26 5.92
CA ASP A 63 -17.09 -1.84 5.75
C ASP A 63 -16.03 -1.24 4.82
N VAL A 64 -14.77 -1.63 4.98
CA VAL A 64 -13.68 -1.25 4.06
C VAL A 64 -14.05 -1.59 2.61
N LYS A 65 -14.54 -2.81 2.36
CA LYS A 65 -14.97 -3.23 1.01
C LYS A 65 -16.12 -2.38 0.49
N GLN A 66 -17.11 -2.09 1.34
CA GLN A 66 -18.26 -1.27 0.96
C GLN A 66 -17.86 0.17 0.64
N ILE A 67 -16.95 0.76 1.43
CA ILE A 67 -16.41 2.11 1.23
C ILE A 67 -15.63 2.19 -0.08
N ILE A 68 -14.72 1.24 -0.34
CA ILE A 68 -13.95 1.18 -1.59
C ILE A 68 -14.88 1.05 -2.81
N LYS A 69 -15.94 0.24 -2.69
CA LYS A 69 -16.91 0.02 -3.77
C LYS A 69 -17.79 1.25 -4.04
N ASN A 70 -18.32 1.87 -3.00
CA ASN A 70 -19.37 2.88 -3.13
C ASN A 70 -18.84 4.31 -3.15
N LYS A 71 -17.63 4.57 -2.64
CA LYS A 71 -16.98 5.89 -2.57
C LYS A 71 -17.94 7.01 -2.10
N PRO A 72 -18.41 6.95 -0.85
CA PRO A 72 -19.38 7.93 -0.35
C PRO A 72 -18.83 9.36 -0.41
N GLU A 73 -19.71 10.33 -0.67
CA GLU A 73 -19.31 11.74 -0.84
C GLU A 73 -18.84 12.39 0.47
N ASN A 74 -19.50 12.05 1.59
CA ASN A 74 -19.20 12.57 2.92
C ASN A 74 -18.46 11.52 3.73
N LEU A 75 -17.14 11.72 3.90
CA LEU A 75 -16.24 10.78 4.57
C LEU A 75 -15.87 11.28 5.97
N ARG A 76 -15.96 10.40 6.97
CA ARG A 76 -15.27 10.54 8.26
C ARG A 76 -13.78 10.31 8.07
N SER A 77 -12.96 10.72 9.04
CA SER A 77 -11.49 10.55 8.96
C SER A 77 -11.07 9.09 8.74
N SER A 78 -11.68 8.12 9.45
CA SER A 78 -11.38 6.70 9.26
C SER A 78 -11.74 6.18 7.86
N GLU A 79 -12.81 6.70 7.24
CA GLU A 79 -13.22 6.32 5.89
C GLU A 79 -12.34 6.99 4.84
N GLN A 80 -11.95 8.25 5.08
CA GLN A 80 -11.05 9.01 4.24
C GLN A 80 -9.66 8.36 4.18
N GLU A 81 -9.16 7.81 5.29
CA GLU A 81 -7.91 7.04 5.35
C GLU A 81 -7.95 5.82 4.43
N ILE A 82 -9.04 5.04 4.47
CA ILE A 82 -9.25 3.88 3.60
C ILE A 82 -9.23 4.29 2.12
N ILE A 83 -9.99 5.34 1.77
CA ILE A 83 -10.08 5.82 0.39
C ILE A 83 -8.71 6.31 -0.09
N ASN A 84 -8.00 7.09 0.73
CA ASN A 84 -6.68 7.60 0.40
C ASN A 84 -5.67 6.47 0.19
N TYR A 85 -5.59 5.52 1.14
CA TYR A 85 -4.65 4.42 1.06
C TYR A 85 -4.91 3.54 -0.18
N ASN A 86 -6.16 3.14 -0.41
CA ASN A 86 -6.50 2.32 -1.57
C ASN A 86 -6.22 3.05 -2.89
N ALA A 87 -6.50 4.35 -2.99
CA ALA A 87 -6.22 5.14 -4.19
C ALA A 87 -4.71 5.22 -4.48
N VAL A 88 -3.89 5.43 -3.45
CA VAL A 88 -2.43 5.44 -3.58
C VAL A 88 -1.90 4.08 -4.00
N LEU A 89 -2.42 3.00 -3.42
CA LEU A 89 -2.04 1.63 -3.78
C LEU A 89 -2.39 1.33 -5.25
N GLU A 90 -3.56 1.75 -5.72
CA GLU A 90 -3.97 1.61 -7.12
C GLU A 90 -3.06 2.40 -8.06
N GLU A 91 -2.77 3.66 -7.74
CA GLU A 91 -1.91 4.53 -8.53
C GLU A 91 -0.47 3.97 -8.63
N LEU A 92 0.12 3.56 -7.51
CA LEU A 92 1.46 2.97 -7.48
C LEU A 92 1.52 1.70 -8.33
N ASN A 93 0.51 0.83 -8.25
CA ASN A 93 0.45 -0.38 -9.09
C ASN A 93 0.40 -0.04 -10.58
N ILE A 94 -0.34 0.99 -10.98
CA ILE A 94 -0.39 1.45 -12.38
C ILE A 94 0.97 1.98 -12.83
N ASN A 95 1.61 2.83 -12.01
CA ASN A 95 2.89 3.44 -12.36
C ASN A 95 4.03 2.41 -12.42
N LEU A 96 4.03 1.43 -11.52
CA LEU A 96 4.99 0.32 -11.54
C LEU A 96 4.84 -0.55 -12.80
N LYS A 97 3.60 -0.84 -13.23
CA LYS A 97 3.34 -1.57 -14.48
C LYS A 97 3.84 -0.79 -15.72
N LYS A 98 3.87 0.54 -15.65
CA LYS A 98 4.40 1.43 -16.70
C LYS A 98 5.92 1.67 -16.61
N GLN A 99 6.59 1.09 -15.61
CA GLN A 99 8.03 1.32 -15.32
C GLN A 99 8.37 2.82 -15.15
N SER A 100 7.42 3.61 -14.67
CA SER A 100 7.53 5.07 -14.58
C SER A 100 7.80 5.55 -13.16
N VAL A 101 8.40 4.71 -12.31
CA VAL A 101 8.61 4.99 -10.89
C VAL A 101 10.10 4.90 -10.57
N ASN A 102 10.68 6.04 -10.18
CA ASN A 102 11.97 6.08 -9.53
C ASN A 102 11.75 6.11 -8.02
N PHE A 103 12.48 5.27 -7.29
CA PHE A 103 12.39 5.26 -5.83
C PHE A 103 13.29 6.34 -5.24
N ASP A 104 12.71 7.51 -4.98
CA ASP A 104 13.37 8.68 -4.42
C ASP A 104 12.52 9.37 -3.35
N ILE A 105 13.05 10.45 -2.78
CA ILE A 105 12.36 11.22 -1.74
C ILE A 105 11.07 11.87 -2.25
N ASP A 106 11.04 12.29 -3.53
CA ASP A 106 9.89 12.94 -4.12
C ASP A 106 8.72 11.97 -4.24
N LEU A 107 8.99 10.72 -4.62
CA LEU A 107 8.00 9.65 -4.57
C LEU A 107 7.46 9.47 -3.15
N ILE A 108 8.33 9.35 -2.14
CA ILE A 108 7.92 9.15 -0.74
C ILE A 108 7.03 10.30 -0.26
N LEU A 109 7.43 11.54 -0.53
CA LEU A 109 6.66 12.73 -0.13
C LEU A 109 5.33 12.83 -0.90
N SER A 110 5.30 12.43 -2.18
CA SER A 110 4.07 12.40 -2.97
C SER A 110 3.08 11.35 -2.46
N VAL A 111 3.56 10.16 -2.09
CA VAL A 111 2.79 9.07 -1.49
C VAL A 111 2.23 9.53 -0.15
N HIS A 112 3.09 10.06 0.72
CA HIS A 112 2.68 10.60 2.02
C HIS A 112 1.57 11.65 1.86
N LYS A 113 1.79 12.66 1.00
CA LYS A 113 0.80 13.73 0.74
C LYS A 113 -0.57 13.18 0.38
N LYS A 114 -0.64 12.12 -0.43
CA LYS A 114 -1.91 11.51 -0.87
C LYS A 114 -2.55 10.67 0.24
N ILE A 115 -1.76 9.89 0.99
CA ILE A 115 -2.27 9.08 2.11
C ILE A 115 -2.89 9.96 3.19
N VAL A 116 -2.20 11.05 3.59
CA VAL A 116 -2.66 11.93 4.69
C VAL A 116 -3.53 13.11 4.23
N ASN A 117 -3.91 13.15 2.95
CA ASN A 117 -4.73 14.23 2.41
C ASN A 117 -6.07 14.33 3.16
N LYS A 118 -6.43 15.54 3.62
CA LYS A 118 -7.60 15.82 4.47
C LYS A 118 -7.58 15.16 5.87
N LEU A 119 -6.49 14.47 6.24
CA LEU A 119 -6.29 13.89 7.57
C LEU A 119 -5.32 14.72 8.41
N LEU A 120 -4.34 15.36 7.78
CA LEU A 120 -3.36 16.22 8.42
C LEU A 120 -3.45 17.68 7.94
N PRO A 121 -2.96 18.65 8.74
CA PRO A 121 -2.86 20.05 8.33
C PRO A 121 -2.00 20.23 7.07
N LYS A 122 -2.38 21.20 6.24
CA LYS A 122 -1.71 21.48 4.94
C LYS A 122 -0.19 21.69 5.06
N TYR A 123 0.28 22.24 6.17
CA TYR A 123 1.70 22.53 6.35
C TYR A 123 2.56 21.26 6.54
N GLN A 124 1.95 20.13 6.92
CA GLN A 124 2.61 18.83 7.13
C GLN A 124 2.53 17.90 5.90
N LEU A 125 1.61 18.16 4.97
CA LEU A 125 1.36 17.30 3.81
C LEU A 125 2.59 17.20 2.90
N GLY A 126 3.08 15.98 2.70
CA GLY A 126 4.21 15.71 1.78
C GLY A 126 5.50 16.41 2.17
N LYS A 127 5.75 16.60 3.47
CA LYS A 127 7.01 17.16 3.97
C LYS A 127 7.60 16.27 5.04
N LEU A 128 8.93 16.29 5.12
CA LEU A 128 9.62 15.74 6.28
C LEU A 128 9.27 16.59 7.51
N ARG A 129 8.95 15.91 8.61
CA ARG A 129 8.65 16.56 9.89
C ARG A 129 9.85 17.40 10.36
N LYS A 130 9.55 18.50 11.06
CA LYS A 130 10.56 19.35 11.72
C LYS A 130 10.52 19.24 13.24
N GLU A 131 9.45 18.68 13.78
CA GLU A 131 9.19 18.53 15.21
C GLU A 131 9.51 17.09 15.67
N PRO A 132 9.90 16.89 16.94
CA PRO A 132 10.12 15.57 17.53
C PRO A 132 8.82 14.75 17.62
N VAL A 133 8.96 13.44 17.82
CA VAL A 133 7.85 12.49 18.07
C VAL A 133 7.63 12.38 19.56
#